data_AF-A0A150GM07-F1
#
_entry.id   AF-A0A150GM07-F1
#
_cell.length_a   1.000
_cell.length_b   1.000
_cell.length_c   1.000
_cell.angle_alpha   90.00
_cell.angle_beta   90.00
_cell.angle_gamma   90.00
#
_symmetry.space_group_name_H-M   'P 1'
#
loop_
_entity.id
_entity.type
_entity.pdbx_description
1 polymer ?
#
loop_
_entity_poly.entity_id
_entity_poly.type
_entity_poly.pdbx_seq_one_letter_code
_entity_poly.pdbx_strand_id
1 'polypeptide(L)'
;MIHLPAEGKLGPGEVLLLAQDLLRGLVELHGLGIVMADLKPDNVLLDEAGAPLLCDFGIAHAVSTTTGYTATAPEQFHVGSRITPQCDMWALGATLLHLLTGRPPWLGYNMAQICVQVGVQRTAPDIPDSGLPPPLLGLLRACLRPEPSARPSAKAALEVMVAELVNALSRPQLPQPPQVSKEDGGQTPLHIAAFFGRVEVVQALLAAGANKEAISKVRV
;
A
#
# COMPACT_ATOMS: atom_id res chain seq x y z
N MET A 1 11.23 -0.32 23.88
CA MET A 1 11.07 0.22 22.52
C MET A 1 12.10 -0.42 21.63
N ILE A 2 11.67 -1.01 20.52
CA ILE A 2 12.53 -1.65 19.52
C ILE A 2 12.38 -0.82 18.24
N HIS A 3 13.47 -0.39 17.61
CA HIS A 3 13.39 0.25 16.30
C HIS A 3 12.91 -0.77 15.27
N LEU A 4 12.12 -0.34 14.28
CA LEU A 4 11.93 -1.16 13.09
C LEU A 4 13.32 -1.45 12.48
N PRO A 5 13.56 -2.69 12.00
CA PRO A 5 14.85 -3.03 11.44
C PRO A 5 15.13 -2.11 10.23
N ALA A 6 16.25 -1.38 10.28
CA ALA A 6 16.74 -0.58 9.16
C ALA A 6 17.08 -1.46 7.94
N GLU A 7 17.30 -2.76 8.18
CA GLU A 7 17.56 -3.79 7.18
C GLU A 7 16.59 -4.96 7.37
N GLY A 8 15.72 -5.18 6.38
CA GLY A 8 14.72 -6.24 6.41
C GLY A 8 13.48 -5.86 5.62
N LYS A 9 12.90 -6.83 4.91
CA LYS A 9 11.67 -6.65 4.15
C LYS A 9 10.48 -7.10 4.97
N LEU A 10 9.54 -6.19 5.25
CA LEU A 10 8.24 -6.53 5.81
C LEU A 10 7.31 -7.08 4.73
N GLY A 11 6.40 -7.97 5.12
CA GLY A 11 5.34 -8.44 4.25
C GLY A 11 4.33 -7.33 3.92
N PRO A 12 3.65 -7.37 2.76
CA PRO A 12 2.69 -6.32 2.39
C PRO A 12 1.56 -6.11 3.40
N GLY A 13 1.13 -7.16 4.11
CA GLY A 13 0.14 -7.06 5.18
C GLY A 13 0.64 -6.31 6.41
N GLU A 14 1.90 -6.56 6.82
CA GLU A 14 2.53 -5.86 7.93
C GLU A 14 2.73 -4.37 7.61
N VAL A 15 3.20 -4.06 6.40
CA VAL A 15 3.35 -2.67 5.91
C VAL A 15 1.99 -1.96 5.86
N LEU A 16 0.91 -2.67 5.49
CA LEU A 16 -0.43 -2.10 5.45
C LEU A 16 -0.97 -1.76 6.85
N LEU A 17 -0.74 -2.62 7.84
CA LEU A 17 -1.09 -2.33 9.23
C LEU A 17 -0.29 -1.16 9.77
N LEU A 18 1.03 -1.15 9.53
CA LEU A 18 1.90 -0.04 9.92
C LEU A 18 1.46 1.28 9.29
N ALA A 19 1.11 1.27 7.99
CA ALA A 19 0.59 2.45 7.30
C ALA A 19 -0.66 3.02 7.99
N GLN A 20 -1.53 2.16 8.52
CA GLN A 20 -2.75 2.59 9.22
C GLN A 20 -2.43 3.37 10.49
N ASP A 21 -1.51 2.84 11.29
CA ASP A 21 -1.16 3.47 12.55
C ASP A 21 -0.32 4.73 12.35
N LEU A 22 0.60 4.74 11.38
CA LEU A 22 1.34 5.95 11.00
C LEU A 22 0.40 7.05 10.49
N LEU A 23 -0.61 6.71 9.69
CA LEU A 23 -1.62 7.66 9.24
C LEU A 23 -2.43 8.23 10.42
N ARG A 24 -2.80 7.41 11.42
CA ARG A 24 -3.46 7.89 12.64
C ARG A 24 -2.59 8.90 13.39
N GLY A 25 -1.32 8.58 13.60
CA GLY A 25 -0.37 9.50 14.23
C GLY A 25 -0.22 10.82 13.46
N LEU A 26 -0.10 10.76 12.14
CA LEU A 26 -0.03 11.97 11.31
C LEU A 26 -1.31 12.79 11.35
N VAL A 27 -2.50 12.16 11.40
CA VAL A 27 -3.77 12.87 11.57
C VAL A 27 -3.78 13.71 12.85
N GLU A 28 -3.32 13.13 13.96
CA GLU A 28 -3.26 13.82 15.25
C GLU A 28 -2.25 14.98 15.22
N LEU A 29 -1.03 14.72 14.75
CA LEU A 29 0.02 15.73 14.66
C LEU A 29 -0.38 16.89 13.75
N HIS A 30 -0.88 16.60 12.55
CA HIS A 30 -1.33 17.62 11.60
C HIS A 30 -2.51 18.42 12.16
N GLY A 31 -3.40 17.78 12.94
CA GLY A 31 -4.49 18.45 13.65
C GLY A 31 -4.01 19.43 14.73
N LEU A 32 -2.84 19.20 15.31
CA LEU A 32 -2.17 20.11 16.24
C LEU A 32 -1.28 21.16 15.55
N GLY A 33 -1.21 21.14 14.22
CA GLY A 33 -0.32 22.02 13.44
C GLY A 33 1.16 21.61 13.48
N ILE A 34 1.46 20.38 13.91
CA ILE A 34 2.81 19.81 13.96
C ILE A 34 3.07 19.02 12.68
N VAL A 35 4.25 19.21 12.07
CA VAL A 35 4.71 18.49 10.88
C VAL A 35 5.96 17.69 11.26
N MET A 36 6.04 16.41 10.89
CA MET A 36 7.17 15.53 11.23
C MET A 36 8.47 15.96 10.51
N ALA A 37 8.37 16.23 9.21
CA ALA A 37 9.43 16.63 8.29
C ALA A 37 10.65 15.70 8.14
N ASP A 38 10.77 14.67 9.00
CA ASP A 38 11.85 13.66 8.99
C ASP A 38 11.26 12.24 9.19
N LEU A 39 10.13 11.93 8.56
CA LEU A 39 9.54 10.59 8.64
C LEU A 39 10.35 9.58 7.82
N LYS A 40 10.95 8.60 8.50
CA LYS A 40 11.76 7.51 7.95
C LYS A 40 11.70 6.29 8.88
N PRO A 41 12.09 5.08 8.45
CA PRO A 41 12.04 3.88 9.29
C PRO A 41 12.72 4.02 10.64
N ASP A 42 13.86 4.71 10.70
CA ASP A 42 14.64 4.94 11.93
C ASP A 42 13.83 5.69 13.01
N ASN A 43 12.90 6.55 12.57
CA ASN A 43 12.05 7.38 13.43
C ASN A 43 10.68 6.72 13.73
N VAL A 44 10.54 5.43 13.43
CA VAL A 44 9.37 4.61 13.77
C VAL A 44 9.80 3.53 14.75
N LEU A 45 9.35 3.67 16.00
CA LEU A 45 9.59 2.72 17.07
C LEU A 45 8.40 1.77 17.21
N LEU A 46 8.61 0.59 17.77
CA LEU A 46 7.53 -0.28 18.24
C LEU A 46 7.46 -0.22 19.78
N ASP A 47 6.25 -0.06 20.29
CA ASP A 47 5.95 -0.21 21.72
C ASP A 47 5.94 -1.68 22.15
N GLU A 48 5.64 -1.94 23.44
CA GLU A 48 5.60 -3.31 23.98
C GLU A 48 4.47 -4.17 23.40
N ALA A 49 3.41 -3.54 22.87
CA ALA A 49 2.31 -4.19 22.18
C ALA A 49 2.57 -4.37 20.67
N GLY A 50 3.70 -3.85 20.16
CA GLY A 50 4.04 -3.88 18.75
C GLY A 50 3.36 -2.80 17.91
N ALA A 51 2.74 -1.79 18.54
CA ALA A 51 2.17 -0.64 17.84
C ALA A 51 3.27 0.37 17.49
N PRO A 52 3.22 0.99 16.30
CA PRO A 52 4.24 1.96 15.90
C PRO A 52 4.05 3.31 16.58
N LEU A 53 5.15 3.87 17.03
CA LEU A 53 5.27 5.19 17.62
C LEU A 53 6.18 6.05 16.76
N LEU A 54 5.70 7.23 16.40
CA LEU A 54 6.52 8.26 15.76
C LEU A 54 7.42 8.93 16.81
N CYS A 55 8.73 8.96 16.57
CA CYS A 55 9.70 9.63 17.43
C CYS A 55 10.49 10.69 16.66
N ASP A 56 11.29 11.47 17.40
CA ASP A 56 12.24 12.44 16.86
C ASP A 56 11.64 13.46 15.86
N PHE A 57 10.61 14.17 16.34
CA PHE A 57 10.06 15.36 15.68
C PHE A 57 11.20 16.35 15.40
N GLY A 58 11.35 16.77 14.14
CA GLY A 58 12.57 17.40 13.60
C GLY A 58 13.09 18.66 14.32
N ILE A 59 13.72 18.50 15.48
CA ILE A 59 14.47 19.55 16.20
C ILE A 59 15.84 19.81 15.54
N ALA A 60 16.30 18.95 14.64
CA ALA A 60 17.59 19.13 13.98
C ALA A 60 17.43 19.30 12.46
N HIS A 61 17.42 20.55 12.01
CA HIS A 61 17.75 20.96 10.62
C HIS A 61 19.24 20.69 10.28
N ALA A 62 19.83 19.63 10.84
CA ALA A 62 21.21 19.24 10.59
C ALA A 62 21.22 18.02 9.65
N VAL A 63 21.26 18.34 8.36
CA VAL A 63 21.77 17.55 7.23
C VAL A 63 22.36 16.19 7.66
N SER A 64 21.51 15.16 7.74
CA SER A 64 21.97 13.79 7.93
C SER A 64 22.54 13.27 6.60
N THR A 65 23.75 12.72 6.67
CA THR A 65 24.55 12.19 5.56
C THR A 65 23.79 11.14 4.74
N THR A 66 23.61 11.40 3.44
CA THR A 66 23.22 10.51 2.32
C THR A 66 21.93 9.67 2.46
N THR A 67 21.67 8.99 3.59
CA THR A 67 20.46 8.19 3.86
C THR A 67 19.27 9.05 4.28
N GLY A 68 19.53 10.17 4.96
CA GLY A 68 18.50 11.08 5.49
C GLY A 68 17.62 11.77 4.43
N TYR A 69 18.06 11.80 3.16
CA TYR A 69 17.34 12.49 2.09
C TYR A 69 16.46 11.58 1.22
N THR A 70 16.49 10.28 1.46
CA THR A 70 15.76 9.29 0.63
C THR A 70 14.25 9.41 0.76
N ALA A 71 13.78 9.99 1.87
CA ALA A 71 12.37 10.31 2.14
C ALA A 71 12.03 11.81 1.98
N THR A 72 12.98 12.66 1.56
CA THR A 72 12.73 14.10 1.40
C THR A 72 11.82 14.37 0.20
N ALA A 73 10.79 15.19 0.41
CA ALA A 73 9.82 15.55 -0.61
C ALA A 73 10.42 16.52 -1.65
N PRO A 74 10.00 16.47 -2.93
CA PRO A 74 10.52 17.32 -4.01
C PRO A 74 10.57 18.81 -3.70
N GLU A 75 9.52 19.33 -3.06
CA GLU A 75 9.40 20.73 -2.69
C GLU A 75 10.44 21.17 -1.66
N GLN A 76 10.92 20.26 -0.79
CA GLN A 76 11.89 20.60 0.27
C GLN A 76 13.29 20.92 -0.28
N PHE A 77 13.58 20.57 -1.53
CA PHE A 77 14.84 20.92 -2.20
C PHE A 77 14.88 22.37 -2.71
N HIS A 78 13.75 23.10 -2.67
CA HIS A 78 13.68 24.48 -3.16
C HIS A 78 13.90 25.47 -2.02
N VAL A 79 14.72 26.49 -2.29
CA VAL A 79 15.01 27.56 -1.32
C VAL A 79 13.71 28.31 -0.98
N GLY A 80 13.44 28.46 0.33
CA GLY A 80 12.27 29.18 0.82
C GLY A 80 10.97 28.38 0.83
N SER A 81 11.01 27.08 0.50
CA SER A 81 9.85 26.20 0.65
C SER A 81 9.37 26.14 2.09
N ARG A 82 8.05 26.12 2.25
CA ARG A 82 7.41 25.91 3.55
C ARG A 82 7.37 24.42 3.85
N ILE A 83 7.64 24.06 5.10
CA ILE A 83 7.33 22.74 5.63
C ILE A 83 5.82 22.66 5.81
N THR A 84 5.19 21.67 5.19
CA THR A 84 3.73 21.48 5.22
C THR A 84 3.40 20.02 5.48
N PRO A 85 2.19 19.71 5.96
CA PRO A 85 1.73 18.33 6.11
C PRO A 85 1.93 17.43 4.87
N GLN A 86 1.98 18.01 3.67
CA GLN A 86 2.18 17.27 2.43
C GLN A 86 3.58 16.65 2.32
N CYS A 87 4.63 17.24 2.93
CA CYS A 87 5.96 16.62 2.91
C CYS A 87 5.98 15.32 3.72
N ASP A 88 5.24 15.26 4.83
CA ASP A 88 5.09 14.04 5.63
C ASP A 88 4.39 12.93 4.83
N MET A 89 3.45 13.28 3.96
CA MET A 89 2.76 12.30 3.12
C MET A 89 3.69 11.67 2.08
N TRP A 90 4.58 12.47 1.49
CA TRP A 90 5.64 11.92 0.64
C TRP A 90 6.59 11.03 1.44
N ALA A 91 7.05 11.52 2.59
CA ALA A 91 7.97 10.80 3.46
C ALA A 91 7.37 9.48 3.98
N LEU A 92 6.06 9.44 4.26
CA LEU A 92 5.30 8.22 4.56
C LEU A 92 5.38 7.24 3.40
N GLY A 93 5.08 7.68 2.17
CA GLY A 93 5.17 6.82 0.99
C GLY A 93 6.57 6.25 0.77
N ALA A 94 7.60 7.07 0.92
CA ALA A 94 9.00 6.66 0.80
C ALA A 94 9.40 5.67 1.91
N THR A 95 8.94 5.89 3.14
CA THR A 95 9.16 5.02 4.30
C THR A 95 8.51 3.66 4.12
N LEU A 96 7.24 3.62 3.71
CA LEU A 96 6.53 2.37 3.46
C LEU A 96 7.18 1.60 2.30
N LEU A 97 7.62 2.29 1.24
CA LEU A 97 8.34 1.68 0.14
C LEU A 97 9.69 1.11 0.59
N HIS A 98 10.40 1.79 1.48
CA HIS A 98 11.64 1.29 2.08
C HIS A 98 11.37 -0.03 2.82
N LEU A 99 10.43 -0.04 3.77
CA LEU A 99 10.08 -1.22 4.56
C LEU A 99 9.60 -2.40 3.70
N LEU A 100 8.87 -2.10 2.63
CA LEU A 100 8.34 -3.09 1.69
C LEU A 100 9.44 -3.70 0.81
N THR A 101 10.48 -2.96 0.48
CA THR A 101 11.54 -3.42 -0.43
C THR A 101 12.82 -3.82 0.29
N GLY A 102 12.94 -3.48 1.57
CA GLY A 102 14.16 -3.62 2.37
C GLY A 102 15.29 -2.67 1.95
N ARG A 103 15.00 -1.66 1.10
CA ARG A 103 15.98 -0.69 0.61
C ARG A 103 15.36 0.70 0.46
N PRO A 104 16.09 1.79 0.75
CA PRO A 104 15.55 3.12 0.61
C PRO A 104 15.26 3.47 -0.86
N PRO A 105 14.27 4.33 -1.14
CA PRO A 105 14.10 4.93 -2.46
C PRO A 105 15.39 5.65 -2.83
N TRP A 106 15.92 5.40 -4.04
CA TRP A 106 17.20 5.96 -4.52
C TRP A 106 18.47 5.38 -3.89
N LEU A 107 18.44 4.13 -3.42
CA LEU A 107 19.66 3.43 -3.00
C LEU A 107 20.78 3.56 -4.06
N GLY A 108 21.97 3.97 -3.61
CA GLY A 108 23.15 4.17 -4.45
C GLY A 108 23.30 5.58 -5.04
N TYR A 109 22.29 6.45 -4.89
CA TYR A 109 22.38 7.84 -5.30
C TYR A 109 23.02 8.67 -4.18
N ASN A 110 23.88 9.61 -4.55
CA ASN A 110 24.34 10.65 -3.63
C ASN A 110 23.35 11.82 -3.57
N MET A 111 23.56 12.74 -2.63
CA MET A 111 22.67 13.88 -2.41
C MET A 111 22.44 14.75 -3.66
N ALA A 112 23.49 15.01 -4.45
CA ALA A 112 23.35 15.80 -5.67
C ALA A 112 22.48 15.08 -6.70
N GLN A 113 22.64 13.77 -6.85
CA GLN A 113 21.81 12.96 -7.74
C GLN A 113 20.35 12.89 -7.25
N ILE A 114 20.11 12.74 -5.94
CA ILE A 114 18.75 12.78 -5.36
C ILE A 114 18.11 14.15 -5.61
N CYS A 115 18.83 15.25 -5.38
CA CYS A 115 18.34 16.60 -5.65
C CYS A 115 17.94 16.78 -7.12
N VAL A 116 18.76 16.29 -8.06
CA VAL A 116 18.43 16.31 -9.48
C VAL A 116 17.20 15.44 -9.78
N GLN A 117 17.15 14.20 -9.30
CA GLN A 117 16.09 13.25 -9.63
C GLN A 117 14.74 13.65 -9.03
N VAL A 118 14.74 14.01 -7.75
CA VAL A 118 13.55 14.26 -6.94
C VAL A 118 13.17 15.74 -6.97
N GLY A 119 14.12 16.62 -6.68
CA GLY A 119 13.87 18.07 -6.59
C GLY A 119 13.67 18.73 -7.96
N VAL A 120 14.56 18.48 -8.91
CA VAL A 120 14.55 19.12 -10.23
C VAL A 120 13.66 18.38 -11.22
N GLN A 121 13.91 17.09 -11.43
CA GLN A 121 13.17 16.27 -12.40
C GLN A 121 11.80 15.83 -11.89
N ARG A 122 11.50 16.04 -10.60
CA ARG A 122 10.21 15.67 -10.00
C ARG A 122 9.87 14.18 -10.20
N THR A 123 10.88 13.32 -10.15
CA THR A 123 10.70 11.88 -10.38
C THR A 123 10.21 11.20 -9.09
N ALA A 124 9.15 10.41 -9.21
CA ALA A 124 8.69 9.52 -8.13
C ALA A 124 9.51 8.21 -8.14
N PRO A 125 9.76 7.58 -6.98
CA PRO A 125 10.46 6.31 -6.95
C PRO A 125 9.58 5.17 -7.51
N ASP A 126 10.24 4.13 -8.01
CA ASP A 126 9.56 2.96 -8.58
C ASP A 126 8.80 2.18 -7.51
N ILE A 127 7.51 1.94 -7.75
CA ILE A 127 6.64 1.14 -6.88
C ILE A 127 6.49 -0.25 -7.51
N PRO A 128 6.71 -1.36 -6.77
CA PRO A 128 6.45 -2.70 -7.28
C PRO A 128 4.97 -2.87 -7.66
N ASP A 129 4.68 -3.18 -8.92
CA ASP A 129 3.31 -3.30 -9.42
C ASP A 129 2.62 -4.63 -9.06
N SER A 130 3.37 -5.67 -8.66
CA SER A 130 2.82 -7.00 -8.38
C SER A 130 2.90 -7.38 -6.90
N GLY A 131 1.89 -8.13 -6.44
CA GLY A 131 1.86 -8.71 -5.09
C GLY A 131 1.50 -7.75 -3.95
N LEU A 132 1.11 -6.51 -4.25
CA LEU A 132 0.67 -5.55 -3.24
C LEU A 132 -0.86 -5.54 -3.10
N PRO A 133 -1.39 -5.50 -1.85
CA PRO A 133 -2.79 -5.24 -1.61
C PRO A 133 -3.23 -3.91 -2.28
N PRO A 134 -4.40 -3.85 -2.93
CA PRO A 134 -4.90 -2.62 -3.56
C PRO A 134 -4.89 -1.38 -2.66
N PRO A 135 -5.27 -1.45 -1.36
CA PRO A 135 -5.20 -0.29 -0.47
C PRO A 135 -3.76 0.25 -0.32
N LEU A 136 -2.77 -0.64 -0.21
CA LEU A 136 -1.37 -0.26 -0.04
C LEU A 136 -0.80 0.35 -1.33
N LEU A 137 -1.07 -0.28 -2.48
CA LEU A 137 -0.62 0.24 -3.77
C LEU A 137 -1.23 1.63 -4.07
N GLY A 138 -2.52 1.80 -3.78
CA GLY A 138 -3.22 3.08 -3.92
C GLY A 138 -2.61 4.16 -3.03
N LEU A 139 -2.32 3.84 -1.76
CA LEU A 139 -1.68 4.74 -0.82
C LEU A 139 -0.28 5.17 -1.30
N LEU A 140 0.58 4.22 -1.68
CA LEU A 140 1.93 4.52 -2.17
C LEU A 140 1.89 5.47 -3.38
N ARG A 141 1.03 5.17 -4.37
CA ARG A 141 0.88 6.02 -5.56
C ARG A 141 0.32 7.40 -5.27
N ALA A 142 -0.55 7.54 -4.27
CA ALA A 142 -1.11 8.82 -3.87
C ALA A 142 -0.10 9.69 -3.10
N CYS A 143 0.65 9.07 -2.19
CA CYS A 143 1.67 9.72 -1.36
C CYS A 143 2.89 10.18 -2.18
N LEU A 144 3.35 9.36 -3.11
CA LEU A 144 4.56 9.61 -3.91
C LEU A 144 4.30 10.47 -5.16
N ARG A 145 3.24 11.29 -5.15
CA ARG A 145 3.01 12.28 -6.21
C ARG A 145 3.99 13.45 -6.04
N PRO A 146 4.67 13.88 -7.11
CA PRO A 146 5.67 14.94 -7.00
C PRO A 146 5.08 16.28 -6.56
N GLU A 147 3.87 16.58 -7.01
CA GLU A 147 3.15 17.81 -6.68
C GLU A 147 2.49 17.71 -5.29
N PRO A 148 2.85 18.58 -4.32
CA PRO A 148 2.32 18.50 -2.95
C PRO A 148 0.79 18.59 -2.89
N SER A 149 0.20 19.45 -3.72
CA SER A 149 -1.26 19.65 -3.78
C SER A 149 -2.02 18.43 -4.31
N ALA A 150 -1.33 17.51 -4.99
CA ALA A 150 -1.92 16.28 -5.50
C ALA A 150 -1.90 15.13 -4.48
N ARG A 151 -1.21 15.30 -3.34
CA ARG A 151 -1.14 14.31 -2.26
C ARG A 151 -2.37 14.45 -1.35
N PRO A 152 -2.91 13.34 -0.83
CA PRO A 152 -4.00 13.41 0.14
C PRO A 152 -3.52 13.99 1.46
N SER A 153 -4.43 14.51 2.29
CA SER A 153 -4.14 14.67 3.72
C SER A 153 -4.03 13.29 4.40
N ALA A 154 -3.36 13.22 5.55
CA ALA A 154 -3.30 11.99 6.35
C ALA A 154 -4.70 11.43 6.64
N LYS A 155 -5.66 12.33 6.94
CA LYS A 155 -7.06 11.97 7.20
C LYS A 155 -7.72 11.34 5.98
N ALA A 156 -7.62 11.98 4.81
CA ALA A 156 -8.23 11.47 3.59
C ALA A 156 -7.60 10.13 3.16
N ALA A 157 -6.28 9.98 3.32
CA ALA A 157 -5.59 8.72 3.05
C ALA A 157 -6.06 7.59 3.99
N LEU A 158 -6.23 7.88 5.28
CA LEU A 158 -6.74 6.92 6.26
C LEU A 158 -8.17 6.49 5.94
N GLU A 159 -9.05 7.45 5.62
CA GLU A 159 -10.45 7.20 5.25
C GLU A 159 -10.56 6.28 4.03
N VAL A 160 -9.80 6.59 2.96
CA VAL A 160 -9.76 5.74 1.76
C VAL A 160 -9.25 4.34 2.08
N MET A 161 -8.17 4.23 2.86
CA MET A 161 -7.60 2.93 3.18
C MET A 161 -8.54 2.07 4.03
N VAL A 162 -9.22 2.66 5.01
CA VAL A 162 -10.23 1.97 5.82
C VAL A 162 -11.41 1.55 4.96
N ALA A 163 -11.90 2.41 4.06
CA ALA A 163 -12.99 2.08 3.15
C ALA A 163 -12.64 0.89 2.24
N GLU A 164 -11.44 0.85 1.69
CA GLU A 164 -10.97 -0.26 0.87
C GLU A 164 -10.82 -1.56 1.67
N LEU A 165 -10.32 -1.49 2.91
CA LEU A 165 -10.27 -2.65 3.81
C LEU A 165 -11.67 -3.19 4.14
N VAL A 166 -12.62 -2.31 4.46
CA VAL A 166 -14.02 -2.69 4.72
C VAL A 166 -14.65 -3.31 3.48
N ASN A 167 -14.42 -2.76 2.30
CA ASN A 167 -14.91 -3.31 1.03
C ASN A 167 -14.30 -4.70 0.77
N ALA A 168 -13.01 -4.89 1.03
CA ALA A 168 -12.36 -6.19 0.90
C ALA A 168 -12.96 -7.24 1.86
N LEU A 169 -13.29 -6.86 3.10
CA LEU A 169 -13.93 -7.74 4.09
C LEU A 169 -15.41 -8.01 3.79
N SER A 170 -16.11 -7.06 3.17
CA SER A 170 -17.55 -7.14 2.89
C SER A 170 -17.87 -7.90 1.60
N ARG A 171 -16.88 -8.09 0.72
CA ARG A 171 -17.05 -8.93 -0.46
C ARG A 171 -16.92 -10.40 -0.04
N PRO A 172 -17.95 -11.25 -0.24
CA PRO A 172 -17.75 -12.67 -0.08
C PRO A 172 -16.70 -13.10 -1.11
N GLN A 173 -15.54 -13.57 -0.61
CA GLN A 173 -14.58 -14.31 -1.42
C GLN A 173 -15.20 -15.65 -1.76
N LEU A 174 -16.18 -15.64 -2.66
CA LEU A 174 -16.60 -16.84 -3.33
C LEU A 174 -15.37 -17.33 -4.11
N PRO A 175 -14.95 -18.60 -3.95
CA PRO A 175 -13.94 -19.16 -4.81
C PRO A 175 -14.35 -18.87 -6.25
N GLN A 176 -13.47 -18.25 -7.03
CA GLN A 176 -13.78 -18.00 -8.43
C GLN A 176 -14.16 -19.36 -9.03
N PRO A 177 -15.36 -19.50 -9.61
CA PRO A 177 -15.73 -20.76 -10.23
C PRO A 177 -14.61 -21.07 -11.24
N PRO A 178 -14.08 -22.31 -11.24
CA PRO A 178 -13.02 -22.68 -12.17
C PRO A 178 -13.44 -22.22 -13.56
N GLN A 179 -12.53 -21.56 -14.29
CA GLN A 179 -12.80 -21.16 -15.67
C GLN A 179 -13.02 -22.43 -16.47
N VAL A 180 -14.27 -22.76 -16.73
CA VAL A 180 -14.59 -23.98 -17.48
C VAL A 180 -14.37 -23.66 -18.94
N SER A 181 -13.24 -24.10 -19.46
CA SER A 181 -13.07 -24.36 -20.89
C SER A 181 -14.27 -25.18 -21.35
N LYS A 182 -14.87 -24.79 -22.47
CA LYS A 182 -15.83 -25.65 -23.17
C LYS A 182 -15.06 -26.91 -23.60
N GLU A 183 -15.00 -27.92 -22.74
CA GLU A 183 -14.50 -29.23 -23.13
C GLU A 183 -15.57 -29.93 -23.96
N ASP A 184 -15.14 -30.55 -25.06
CA ASP A 184 -15.93 -31.09 -26.19
C ASP A 184 -16.80 -32.31 -25.84
N GLY A 185 -17.29 -32.44 -24.60
CA GLY A 185 -18.01 -33.62 -24.10
C GLY A 185 -19.49 -33.41 -23.74
N GLY A 186 -20.04 -32.20 -23.88
CA GLY A 186 -21.47 -31.93 -23.64
C GLY A 186 -21.91 -31.92 -22.17
N GLN A 187 -21.00 -32.10 -21.20
CA GLN A 187 -21.33 -31.99 -19.78
C GLN A 187 -21.12 -30.56 -19.28
N THR A 188 -22.12 -30.00 -18.61
CA THR A 188 -21.99 -28.65 -18.03
C THR A 188 -21.20 -28.71 -16.71
N PRO A 189 -20.56 -27.59 -16.29
CA PRO A 189 -19.86 -27.51 -15.00
C PRO A 189 -20.72 -27.99 -13.80
N LEU A 190 -22.03 -27.71 -13.87
CA LEU A 190 -23.00 -28.09 -12.84
C LEU A 190 -23.20 -29.61 -12.80
N HIS A 191 -23.24 -30.28 -13.96
CA HIS A 191 -23.33 -31.74 -14.03
C HIS A 191 -22.08 -32.41 -13.46
N ILE A 192 -20.89 -31.90 -13.78
CA ILE A 192 -19.62 -32.43 -13.27
C ILE A 192 -19.56 -32.27 -11.74
N ALA A 193 -19.87 -31.08 -11.22
CA ALA A 193 -19.87 -30.82 -9.78
C ALA A 193 -20.89 -31.67 -9.02
N ALA A 194 -22.09 -31.88 -9.58
CA ALA A 194 -23.11 -32.74 -9.00
C ALA A 194 -22.69 -34.22 -9.03
N PHE A 195 -22.13 -34.71 -10.13
CA PHE A 195 -21.66 -36.09 -10.30
C PHE A 195 -20.57 -36.46 -9.28
N PHE A 196 -19.64 -35.53 -9.02
CA PHE A 196 -18.56 -35.73 -8.04
C PHE A 196 -18.95 -35.30 -6.60
N GLY A 197 -20.21 -34.98 -6.33
CA GLY A 197 -20.70 -34.68 -4.98
C GLY A 197 -20.12 -33.40 -4.36
N ARG A 198 -19.70 -32.41 -5.18
CA ARG A 198 -19.11 -31.14 -4.71
C ARG A 198 -20.22 -30.13 -4.40
N VAL A 199 -20.86 -30.28 -3.25
CA VAL A 199 -22.07 -29.53 -2.84
C VAL A 199 -21.87 -28.01 -2.89
N GLU A 200 -20.73 -27.51 -2.43
CA GLU A 200 -20.44 -26.07 -2.39
C GLU A 200 -20.28 -25.49 -3.80
N VAL A 201 -19.71 -26.27 -4.72
CA VAL A 201 -19.54 -25.89 -6.13
C VAL A 201 -20.89 -25.89 -6.85
N VAL A 202 -21.76 -26.85 -6.55
CA VAL A 202 -23.14 -26.90 -7.08
C VAL A 202 -23.92 -25.67 -6.64
N GLN A 203 -23.85 -25.30 -5.37
CA GLN A 203 -24.53 -24.12 -4.84
C GLN A 203 -24.02 -22.82 -5.50
N ALA A 204 -22.70 -22.68 -5.64
CA ALA A 204 -22.10 -21.52 -6.30
C ALA A 204 -22.52 -21.40 -7.77
N LEU A 205 -22.57 -22.52 -8.51
CA LEU A 205 -22.99 -22.54 -9.91
C LEU A 205 -24.47 -22.20 -10.07
N LEU A 206 -25.35 -22.71 -9.20
CA LEU A 206 -26.77 -22.37 -9.21
C LEU A 206 -27.01 -20.89 -8.88
N ALA A 207 -26.30 -20.35 -7.89
CA ALA A 207 -26.36 -18.93 -7.54
C ALA A 207 -25.87 -18.02 -8.69
N ALA A 208 -24.94 -18.50 -9.50
CA ALA A 208 -24.44 -17.83 -10.69
C ALA A 208 -25.35 -17.98 -11.94
N GLY A 209 -26.52 -18.62 -11.80
CA GLY A 209 -27.50 -18.77 -12.88
C GLY A 209 -27.24 -19.97 -13.81
N ALA A 210 -26.46 -20.97 -13.38
CA ALA A 210 -26.27 -22.19 -14.17
C ALA A 210 -27.61 -22.90 -14.40
N ASN A 211 -27.87 -23.28 -15.66
CA ASN A 211 -29.10 -23.96 -16.03
C ASN A 211 -29.10 -25.41 -15.52
N LYS A 212 -29.98 -25.70 -14.57
CA LYS A 212 -30.22 -27.03 -13.98
C LYS A 212 -30.81 -28.06 -14.95
N GLU A 213 -31.37 -27.63 -16.07
CA GLU A 213 -32.05 -28.49 -17.05
C GLU A 213 -31.25 -28.69 -18.35
N ALA A 214 -30.01 -28.20 -18.40
CA ALA A 214 -29.16 -28.32 -19.59
C ALA A 214 -28.60 -29.75 -19.77
N ILE A 215 -29.47 -30.73 -19.97
CA ILE A 215 -29.11 -32.07 -20.44
C ILE A 215 -29.05 -31.99 -21.97
N SER A 216 -27.85 -31.87 -22.55
CA SER A 216 -27.72 -31.94 -24.00
C SER A 216 -28.06 -33.36 -24.45
N LYS A 217 -29.16 -33.52 -25.18
CA LYS A 217 -29.47 -34.75 -25.91
C LYS A 217 -28.34 -35.00 -26.92
N VAL A 218 -27.40 -35.89 -26.57
CA VAL A 218 -26.53 -36.53 -27.57
C VAL A 218 -27.46 -37.43 -28.37
N ARG A 219 -27.89 -36.96 -29.55
CA ARG A 219 -28.49 -37.82 -30.56
C ARG A 219 -27.40 -38.79 -31.01
N VAL A 220 -27.72 -40.08 -30.95
CA VAL A 220 -26.93 -41.22 -31.47
C VAL A 220 -26.45 -40.95 -32.88
#